data_AF-A0A8J6RNH2-F1
#
_entry.id   AF-A0A8J6RNH2-F1
#
_cell.length_a   1.000
_cell.length_b   1.000
_cell.length_c   1.000
_cell.angle_alpha   90.00
_cell.angle_beta   90.00
_cell.angle_gamma   90.00
#
_symmetry.space_group_name_H-M   'P 1'
#
loop_
_entity.id
_entity.type
_entity.pdbx_description
1 polymer ?
#
loop_
_entity_poly.entity_id
_entity_poly.type
_entity_poly.pdbx_seq_one_letter_code
_entity_poly.pdbx_strand_id
1 'polypeptide(L)' 'MTKPDFSRMTRQELRAYVLAHREDDEAIEALIKRGNPNSPKYPFPQTDENLREMEEILKRKLGSS' A
#
# COMPACT_ATOMS: atom_id res chain seq x y z
N MET A 1 -7.27 -14.35 21.74
CA MET A 1 -7.96 -13.08 21.44
C MET A 1 -8.70 -13.23 20.13
N THR A 2 -9.92 -12.71 20.02
CA THR A 2 -10.68 -12.66 18.76
C THR A 2 -10.15 -11.53 17.89
N LYS A 3 -9.86 -11.82 16.62
CA LYS A 3 -9.45 -10.80 15.65
C LYS A 3 -10.59 -9.80 15.39
N PRO A 4 -10.28 -8.52 15.15
CA PRO A 4 -11.28 -7.54 14.73
C PRO A 4 -11.87 -7.88 13.36
N ASP A 5 -13.09 -7.38 13.09
CA ASP A 5 -13.65 -7.41 11.75
C ASP A 5 -13.09 -6.26 10.91
N PHE A 6 -12.09 -6.57 10.08
CA PHE A 6 -11.42 -5.58 9.22
C PHE A 6 -12.35 -4.97 8.16
N SER A 7 -13.49 -5.58 7.83
CA SER A 7 -14.43 -5.02 6.85
C SER A 7 -15.13 -3.76 7.38
N ARG A 8 -15.24 -3.65 8.71
CA ARG A 8 -15.96 -2.56 9.39
C ARG A 8 -15.07 -1.36 9.72
N MET A 9 -13.76 -1.51 9.59
CA MET A 9 -12.81 -0.41 9.80
C MET A 9 -12.84 0.58 8.64
N THR A 10 -12.59 1.84 8.90
CA THR A 10 -12.15 2.80 7.88
C THR A 10 -10.74 2.45 7.39
N ARG A 11 -10.33 3.03 6.25
CA ARG A 11 -8.96 2.81 5.73
C ARG A 11 -7.90 3.32 6.71
N GLN A 12 -8.17 4.39 7.45
CA GLN A 12 -7.24 4.96 8.42
C GLN A 12 -7.07 4.05 9.64
N GLU A 13 -8.18 3.54 10.18
CA GLU A 13 -8.17 2.58 11.30
C GLU A 13 -7.46 1.29 10.93
N LEU A 14 -7.78 0.70 9.76
CA LEU A 14 -7.10 -0.51 9.30
C LEU A 14 -5.60 -0.29 9.10
N ARG A 15 -5.20 0.86 8.58
CA ARG A 15 -3.78 1.21 8.44
C ARG A 15 -3.09 1.32 9.80
N ALA A 16 -3.72 1.97 10.78
CA ALA A 16 -3.19 2.07 12.14
C ALA A 16 -3.04 0.68 12.79
N TYR A 17 -4.04 -0.18 12.63
CA TYR A 17 -4.00 -1.56 13.13
C TYR A 17 -2.83 -2.35 12.53
N VAL A 18 -2.70 -2.37 11.19
CA VAL A 18 -1.61 -3.08 10.50
C VAL A 18 -0.23 -2.58 10.95
N LEU A 19 -0.07 -1.27 11.18
CA LEU A 19 1.19 -0.72 11.66
C LEU A 19 1.57 -1.20 13.07
N ALA A 20 0.59 -1.42 13.93
CA ALA A 20 0.77 -1.96 15.28
C ALA A 20 0.89 -3.51 15.30
N HIS A 21 0.41 -4.19 14.25
CA HIS A 21 0.33 -5.66 14.17
C HIS A 21 0.96 -6.14 12.85
N ARG A 22 2.26 -5.90 12.67
CA ARG A 22 2.96 -6.10 11.39
C ARG A 22 3.07 -7.56 10.92
N GLU A 23 2.77 -8.51 11.81
CA GLU A 23 2.80 -9.96 11.53
C GLU A 23 1.38 -10.51 11.27
N ASP A 24 0.32 -9.68 11.30
CA ASP A 24 -1.05 -10.12 11.04
C ASP A 24 -1.35 -10.09 9.53
N ASP A 25 -1.02 -11.18 8.85
CA ASP A 25 -1.19 -11.35 7.40
C ASP A 25 -2.63 -11.06 6.94
N GLU A 26 -3.63 -11.42 7.73
CA GLU A 26 -5.04 -11.16 7.40
C GLU A 26 -5.35 -9.65 7.38
N ALA A 27 -4.77 -8.88 8.31
CA ALA A 27 -4.93 -7.44 8.34
C ALA A 27 -4.20 -6.77 7.17
N ILE A 28 -3.00 -7.27 6.83
CA ILE A 28 -2.23 -6.82 5.66
C ILE A 28 -3.00 -7.08 4.38
N GLU A 29 -3.54 -8.30 4.20
CA GLU A 29 -4.34 -8.67 3.04
C GLU A 29 -5.60 -7.79 2.93
N ALA A 30 -6.31 -7.56 4.05
CA ALA A 30 -7.47 -6.70 4.09
C ALA A 30 -7.14 -5.26 3.65
N LEU A 31 -5.96 -4.74 4.02
CA LEU A 31 -5.51 -3.42 3.59
C LEU A 31 -5.17 -3.38 2.09
N ILE A 32 -4.49 -4.41 1.57
CA ILE A 32 -4.14 -4.54 0.15
C ILE A 32 -5.41 -4.56 -0.71
N LYS A 33 -6.45 -5.30 -0.31
CA LYS A 33 -7.74 -5.40 -1.02
C LYS A 33 -8.48 -4.06 -1.15
N ARG A 34 -8.15 -3.04 -0.33
CA ARG A 34 -8.71 -1.68 -0.45
C ARG A 34 -8.01 -0.81 -1.50
N GLY A 35 -7.05 -1.35 -2.24
CA GLY A 35 -6.45 -0.67 -3.38
C GLY A 35 -7.51 -0.26 -4.41
N ASN A 36 -7.36 0.91 -5.02
CA ASN A 36 -8.24 1.31 -6.12
C ASN A 36 -7.86 0.47 -7.35
N PRO A 37 -8.79 -0.33 -7.92
CA PRO A 37 -8.50 -1.19 -9.07
C PRO A 37 -8.13 -0.39 -10.34
N ASN A 38 -8.51 0.89 -10.41
CA ASN A 38 -8.22 1.78 -11.53
C ASN A 38 -6.93 2.61 -11.33
N SER A 39 -6.17 2.37 -10.26
CA SER A 39 -4.88 3.07 -10.07
C SER A 39 -3.86 2.67 -11.15
N PRO A 40 -3.01 3.61 -11.61
CA PRO A 40 -1.90 3.28 -12.49
C PRO A 40 -1.04 2.17 -11.88
N LYS A 41 -0.67 1.20 -12.71
CA LYS A 41 0.22 0.10 -12.31
C LYS A 41 1.66 0.50 -12.58
N TYR A 42 2.54 0.28 -11.61
CA TYR A 42 3.96 0.54 -11.70
C TYR A 42 4.70 -0.80 -11.57
N PRO A 43 5.14 -1.42 -12.69
CA PRO A 43 5.87 -2.68 -12.63
C PRO A 43 7.22 -2.51 -11.93
N PHE A 44 7.74 -3.59 -11.36
CA PHE A 44 9.08 -3.58 -10.79
C PHE A 44 10.13 -3.38 -11.90
N PRO A 45 11.09 -2.45 -11.75
CA PRO A 45 12.04 -2.13 -12.81
C PRO A 45 12.91 -3.34 -13.16
N GLN A 46 13.06 -3.62 -14.46
CA GLN A 46 13.87 -4.73 -14.97
C GLN A 46 15.21 -4.25 -15.56
N THR A 47 15.36 -2.94 -15.78
CA THR A 47 16.55 -2.31 -16.35
C THR A 47 16.90 -1.02 -15.60
N ASP A 48 18.12 -0.52 -15.80
CA ASP A 48 18.55 0.77 -15.23
C ASP A 48 17.70 1.95 -15.73
N GLU A 49 17.19 1.86 -16.95
CA GLU A 49 16.27 2.86 -17.49
C GLU A 49 14.92 2.83 -16.75
N ASN A 50 14.35 1.64 -16.51
CA ASN A 50 13.11 1.52 -15.74
C ASN A 50 13.31 1.99 -14.29
N LEU A 51 14.49 1.75 -13.72
CA LEU A 51 14.82 2.23 -12.38
C LEU A 51 14.82 3.76 -12.32
N ARG A 52 15.46 4.41 -13.30
CA ARG A 52 15.44 5.88 -13.44
C ARG A 52 14.03 6.43 -13.63
N GLU A 53 13.20 5.78 -14.44
CA GLU A 53 11.79 6.16 -14.62
C GLU A 53 11.02 6.06 -13.30
N MET A 54 11.20 4.98 -12.56
CA MET A 54 10.57 4.79 -11.24
C MET A 54 10.99 5.89 -10.25
N GLU A 55 12.27 6.25 -10.20
CA GLU A 55 12.77 7.34 -9.35
C GLU A 55 12.09 8.68 -9.71
N GLU A 56 11.95 9.01 -10.99
CA GLU A 56 11.29 10.24 -11.44
C GLU A 56 9.79 10.26 -11.07
N ILE A 57 9.11 9.11 -11.18
CA ILE A 57 7.72 8.97 -10.73
C ILE A 57 7.60 9.24 -9.23
N LEU A 58 8.51 8.67 -8.42
CA LEU A 58 8.52 8.86 -6.98
C LEU A 58 8.80 10.31 -6.60
N LYS A 59 9.81 10.95 -7.22
CA LYS A 59 10.12 12.37 -7.01
C LYS A 59 8.90 13.27 -7.29
N ARG A 60 8.19 13.03 -8.40
CA ARG A 60 6.97 13.79 -8.74
C ARG A 60 5.87 13.58 -7.70
N LYS A 61 5.65 12.36 -7.22
CA LYS A 61 4.59 12.06 -6.24
C LYS A 61 4.89 12.56 -4.83
N LEU A 62 6.16 12.49 -4.41
CA LEU A 62 6.59 12.86 -3.05
C LEU A 62 6.93 14.35 -2.94
N GLY A 63 7.47 14.95 -4.00
CA GLY A 63 7.83 16.37 -4.07
C GLY A 63 6.66 17.32 -4.36
N SER A 64 5.47 16.80 -4.65
CA SER A 64 4.22 17.58 -4.76
C SER A 64 3.45 17.69 -3.43
N SER A 65 4.17 17.70 -2.30
CA SER A 65 3.59 17.98 -0.97
C SER A 65 3.73 19.46 -0.60
#